data_AF-A0A935V074-F1
#
_entry.id   AF-A0A935V074-F1
#
_cell.length_a   1.000
_cell.length_b   1.000
_cell.length_c   1.000
_cell.angle_alpha   90.00
_cell.angle_beta   90.00
_cell.angle_gamma   90.00
#
_symmetry.space_group_name_H-M   'P 1'
#
loop_
_entity.id
_entity.type
_entity.pdbx_description
1 polymer ?
#
loop_
_entity_poly.entity_id
_entity_poly.type
_entity_poly.pdbx_seq_one_letter_code
_entity_poly.pdbx_strand_id
1 'polypeptide(L)'
;MPRPSPALLTLLFAAPLGCKGASEPPNDGADEDSAPCDGWVRMIFPDADGDGFGVEEGAIEGCYPPPEGYAISFGDCDDTLAEVHPDAHESCLTEWDDNCDGYANVILPNSEDERLDHCTPYYQDVDADGLGVYDSSQCLCQAKGQYTALEPGDCDDDDPAVGSNMNGCYTLDNTLWTARWDGFQEGQGLMFNNEGAEVAVADLTGDGVPDLLVGSHNTQAAKDDYSGALFMVTGPLMGLGRVALNDPQVFRLNGEPVPGEMLLGVTVAVVDLNGDGANELVTSAYNQGVWVLDSARWQQDGLDARIAWMETPADPYSELGSNVAVTADLDGNGLPELLLGDPYDDRAYSGAGAAYIVENPPAGRYDVNTVTRRCSRVSPPPITRAPAWPTRATQTATASATCWSGRRTPTPWALCTSSMGRSWAT
;
A
#
# COMPACT_ATOMS: atom_id res chain seq x y z
N MET A 1 29.58 39.34 -40.08
CA MET A 1 28.48 39.95 -39.29
C MET A 1 28.44 39.24 -37.94
N PRO A 2 28.52 39.98 -36.83
CA PRO A 2 28.64 39.45 -35.48
C PRO A 2 27.28 39.05 -34.92
N ARG A 3 27.24 38.12 -33.97
CA ARG A 3 26.18 38.05 -32.95
C ARG A 3 26.85 37.86 -31.57
N PRO A 4 26.43 38.63 -30.55
CA PRO A 4 27.15 38.76 -29.29
C PRO A 4 26.75 37.70 -28.25
N SER A 5 27.63 37.52 -27.27
CA SER A 5 27.50 36.70 -26.06
C SER A 5 26.36 37.16 -25.12
N PRO A 6 25.84 36.28 -24.24
CA PRO A 6 24.82 36.65 -23.27
C PRO A 6 25.42 37.42 -22.07
N ALA A 7 24.66 38.40 -21.60
CA ALA A 7 24.99 39.21 -20.43
C ALA A 7 24.65 38.48 -19.13
N LEU A 8 25.54 38.65 -18.15
CA LEU A 8 25.41 38.25 -16.75
C LEU A 8 24.30 39.11 -16.10
N LEU A 9 23.32 38.47 -15.47
CA LEU A 9 22.26 39.12 -14.70
C LEU A 9 22.69 39.16 -13.23
N THR A 10 23.22 40.29 -12.78
CA THR A 10 23.46 40.57 -11.36
C THR A 10 22.21 41.25 -10.80
N LEU A 11 21.46 40.56 -9.92
CA LEU A 11 20.42 41.19 -9.11
C LEU A 11 21.07 42.12 -8.08
N LEU A 12 20.84 43.43 -8.23
CA LEU A 12 21.02 44.40 -7.15
C LEU A 12 19.77 44.36 -6.27
N PHE A 13 19.94 44.07 -4.98
CA PHE A 13 18.91 44.29 -3.97
C PHE A 13 18.53 45.78 -3.90
N ALA A 14 17.23 46.05 -3.94
CA ALA A 14 16.66 47.37 -3.77
C ALA A 14 16.67 47.75 -2.29
N ALA A 15 17.25 48.92 -1.97
CA ALA A 15 16.99 49.61 -0.71
C ALA A 15 15.62 50.30 -0.80
N PRO A 16 14.74 50.25 0.23
CA PRO A 16 13.55 51.08 0.23
C PRO A 16 13.93 52.53 0.52
N LEU A 17 13.52 53.36 -0.43
CA LEU A 17 13.26 54.78 -0.40
C LEU A 17 13.35 55.47 0.98
N GLY A 18 14.28 56.42 1.08
CA GLY A 18 14.14 57.55 1.99
C GLY A 18 13.00 58.46 1.54
N CYS A 19 12.15 58.87 2.48
CA CYS A 19 11.21 59.95 2.29
C CYS A 19 11.72 61.21 2.99
N LYS A 20 12.11 62.20 2.17
CA LYS A 20 12.08 63.61 2.57
C LYS A 20 10.62 64.07 2.54
N GLY A 21 10.16 64.68 3.64
CA GLY A 21 9.23 65.80 3.58
C GLY A 21 7.94 65.66 4.38
N ALA A 22 7.98 66.11 5.63
CA ALA A 22 6.96 67.02 6.17
C ALA A 22 7.71 68.09 6.98
N SER A 23 7.65 69.34 6.53
CA SER A 23 7.95 70.49 7.37
C SER A 23 6.73 70.74 8.24
N GLU A 24 6.86 70.54 9.54
CA GLU A 24 5.82 70.83 10.51
C GLU A 24 5.60 72.35 10.67
N PRO A 25 4.36 72.81 10.93
CA PRO A 25 4.10 74.19 11.31
C PRO A 25 4.70 74.49 12.71
N PRO A 26 5.12 75.73 12.99
CA PRO A 26 5.81 76.04 14.22
C PRO A 26 4.83 76.10 15.41
N ASN A 27 5.00 75.15 16.33
CA ASN A 27 4.85 75.28 17.79
C ASN A 27 3.52 75.87 18.32
N ASP A 28 2.57 75.00 18.66
CA ASP A 28 1.37 75.31 19.44
C ASP A 28 1.45 74.87 20.92
N GLY A 29 2.65 74.59 21.43
CA GLY A 29 2.90 74.53 22.88
C GLY A 29 2.31 73.32 23.61
N ALA A 30 2.05 72.22 22.91
CA ALA A 30 1.93 70.89 23.49
C ALA A 30 3.05 70.02 22.93
N ASP A 31 4.20 70.04 23.61
CA ASP A 31 5.34 69.17 23.33
C ASP A 31 5.05 67.72 23.74
N GLU A 32 4.27 67.01 22.92
CA GLU A 32 4.13 65.55 23.01
C GLU A 32 5.19 64.82 22.14
N ASP A 33 6.11 65.55 21.49
CA ASP A 33 7.15 64.99 20.60
C ASP A 33 8.42 64.56 21.36
N SER A 34 8.24 63.83 22.46
CA SER A 34 9.34 63.12 23.13
C SER A 34 9.16 61.60 23.09
N ALA A 35 8.35 61.07 22.19
CA ALA A 35 8.42 59.65 21.88
C ALA A 35 9.85 59.36 21.40
N PRO A 36 10.64 58.47 22.05
CA PRO A 36 12.02 58.18 21.68
C PRO A 36 12.20 57.60 20.27
N CYS A 37 11.09 57.39 19.54
CA CYS A 37 10.93 56.63 18.31
C CYS A 37 9.94 57.31 17.36
N ASP A 38 10.15 57.18 16.05
CA ASP A 38 9.14 57.46 15.00
C ASP A 38 8.11 56.30 14.87
N GLY A 39 7.84 55.60 15.99
CA GLY A 39 7.10 54.32 16.04
C GLY A 39 6.58 53.98 17.44
N TRP A 40 6.07 52.75 17.62
CA TRP A 40 5.55 52.27 18.89
C TRP A 40 6.67 51.93 19.86
N VAL A 41 6.54 52.36 21.12
CA VAL A 41 7.42 51.93 22.21
C VAL A 41 6.92 50.58 22.74
N ARG A 42 7.84 49.61 22.87
CA ARG A 42 7.59 48.31 23.50
C ARG A 42 8.72 47.99 24.48
N MET A 43 8.45 47.09 25.43
CA MET A 43 9.52 46.41 26.13
C MET A 43 10.31 45.59 25.12
N ILE A 44 11.63 45.78 25.12
CA ILE A 44 12.59 45.01 24.33
C ILE A 44 13.61 44.40 25.28
N PHE A 45 14.12 43.24 24.90
CA PHE A 45 14.94 42.37 25.74
C PHE A 45 16.33 42.26 25.13
N PRO A 46 17.44 42.35 25.88
CA PRO A 46 18.76 42.04 25.35
C PRO A 46 18.75 40.65 24.70
N ASP A 47 19.32 40.58 23.50
CA ASP A 47 19.36 39.39 22.63
C ASP A 47 20.80 39.31 22.09
N ALA A 48 21.64 38.49 22.73
CA ALA A 48 23.08 38.49 22.49
C ALA A 48 23.52 37.50 21.40
N ASP A 49 22.70 36.49 21.06
CA ASP A 49 22.97 35.53 19.98
C ASP A 49 22.17 35.79 18.70
N GLY A 50 21.12 36.62 18.75
CA GLY A 50 20.37 37.11 17.62
C GLY A 50 19.26 36.17 17.12
N ASP A 51 18.74 35.28 17.95
CA ASP A 51 17.66 34.35 17.58
C ASP A 51 16.25 34.99 17.63
N GLY A 52 16.14 36.18 18.22
CA GLY A 52 14.90 36.96 18.33
C GLY A 52 14.13 36.76 19.63
N PHE A 53 14.66 35.98 20.57
CA PHE A 53 14.32 35.94 21.98
C PHE A 53 15.40 36.63 22.80
N GLY A 54 15.08 36.96 24.05
CA GLY A 54 16.01 37.68 24.89
C GLY A 54 15.69 37.55 26.36
N VAL A 55 16.62 37.99 27.19
CA VAL A 55 16.53 37.87 28.65
C VAL A 55 15.74 39.01 29.29
N GLU A 56 14.97 38.71 30.34
CA GLU A 56 14.23 39.73 31.09
C GLU A 56 15.16 40.71 31.84
N GLU A 57 16.34 40.24 32.27
CA GLU A 57 17.31 41.07 32.96
C GLU A 57 17.94 42.08 32.00
N GLY A 58 17.71 43.36 32.27
CA GLY A 58 18.19 44.43 31.39
C GLY A 58 17.18 44.83 30.30
N ALA A 59 15.95 44.32 30.35
CA ALA A 59 14.87 44.78 29.50
C ALA A 59 14.62 46.29 29.67
N ILE A 60 14.42 46.97 28.54
CA ILE A 60 14.20 48.42 28.48
C ILE A 60 12.97 48.73 27.63
N GLU A 61 12.37 49.91 27.82
CA GLU A 61 11.44 50.45 26.85
C GLU A 61 12.22 51.01 25.65
N GLY A 62 11.91 50.50 24.46
CA GLY A 62 12.59 50.85 23.22
C GLY A 62 11.68 50.84 22.01
N CYS A 63 12.26 51.16 20.86
CA CYS A 63 11.51 51.30 19.62
C CYS A 63 11.27 49.95 18.94
N TYR A 64 10.12 49.81 18.29
CA TYR A 64 9.87 48.71 17.35
C TYR A 64 10.11 49.15 15.90
N PRO A 65 10.81 48.37 15.06
CA PRO A 65 11.51 47.12 15.38
C PRO A 65 12.71 47.35 16.32
N PRO A 66 13.06 46.37 17.17
CA PRO A 66 14.17 46.52 18.10
C PRO A 66 15.48 46.77 17.34
N PRO A 67 16.42 47.55 17.91
CA PRO A 67 17.77 47.66 17.37
C PRO A 67 18.51 46.31 17.49
N GLU A 68 19.60 46.15 16.73
CA GLU A 68 20.50 44.98 16.85
C GLU A 68 20.97 44.79 18.30
N GLY A 69 20.97 43.54 18.75
CA GLY A 69 21.24 43.16 20.14
C GLY A 69 20.02 43.20 21.06
N TYR A 70 18.80 43.35 20.51
CA TYR A 70 17.55 43.29 21.25
C TYR A 70 16.44 42.52 20.51
N ALA A 71 15.66 41.77 21.27
CA ALA A 71 14.48 41.02 20.87
C ALA A 71 13.17 41.65 21.37
N ILE A 72 12.05 41.19 20.80
CA ILE A 72 10.68 41.53 21.27
C ILE A 72 10.08 40.40 22.10
N SER A 73 10.46 39.17 21.79
CA SER A 73 10.09 38.00 22.56
C SER A 73 11.06 37.88 23.75
N PHE A 74 10.57 37.31 24.84
CA PHE A 74 11.33 37.10 26.07
C PHE A 74 11.22 35.64 26.49
N GLY A 75 12.07 35.24 27.42
CA GLY A 75 12.06 33.88 27.98
C GLY A 75 13.23 33.02 27.52
N ASP A 76 14.21 33.63 26.86
CA ASP A 76 15.48 32.99 26.57
C ASP A 76 16.20 32.65 27.89
N CYS A 77 16.55 31.37 28.04
CA CYS A 77 17.22 30.82 29.20
C CYS A 77 18.75 30.76 29.04
N ASP A 78 19.29 30.85 27.82
CA ASP A 78 20.71 31.00 27.51
C ASP A 78 20.95 31.87 26.27
N ASP A 79 20.96 33.19 26.49
CA ASP A 79 21.18 34.31 25.53
C ASP A 79 22.51 34.27 24.76
N THR A 80 23.27 33.18 24.87
CA THR A 80 24.52 32.96 24.14
C THR A 80 24.44 31.87 23.08
N LEU A 81 23.29 31.19 22.97
CA LEU A 81 23.03 30.04 22.13
C LEU A 81 21.72 30.21 21.35
N ALA A 82 21.84 30.58 20.07
CA ALA A 82 20.69 30.84 19.19
C ALA A 82 19.77 29.63 18.92
N GLU A 83 20.13 28.45 19.42
CA GLU A 83 19.32 27.24 19.38
C GLU A 83 18.47 27.03 20.66
N VAL A 84 18.67 27.86 21.69
CA VAL A 84 18.03 27.73 23.02
C VAL A 84 17.07 28.88 23.24
N HIS A 85 15.78 28.66 22.98
CA HIS A 85 14.75 29.68 23.13
C HIS A 85 13.36 29.06 23.28
N PRO A 86 12.36 29.79 23.81
CA PRO A 86 10.99 29.28 24.03
C PRO A 86 10.29 28.59 22.85
N ASP A 87 10.64 28.97 21.62
CA ASP A 87 10.09 28.39 20.38
C ASP A 87 10.95 27.23 19.80
N ALA A 88 12.04 26.84 20.44
CA ALA A 88 12.89 25.76 19.99
C ALA A 88 12.24 24.40 20.27
N HIS A 89 12.71 23.35 19.58
CA HIS A 89 12.32 21.97 19.90
C HIS A 89 13.41 21.32 20.75
N GLU A 90 12.99 20.46 21.67
CA GLU A 90 13.92 19.62 22.42
C GLU A 90 14.75 18.72 21.50
N SER A 91 16.06 18.61 21.77
CA SER A 91 17.00 17.86 20.93
C SER A 91 17.85 16.89 21.74
N CYS A 92 17.73 15.59 21.48
CA CYS A 92 18.51 14.56 22.18
C CYS A 92 20.03 14.62 21.96
N LEU A 93 20.54 15.56 21.16
CA LEU A 93 21.96 15.78 20.95
C LEU A 93 22.60 16.73 21.98
N THR A 94 21.78 17.52 22.67
CA THR A 94 22.19 18.51 23.67
C THR A 94 21.82 18.00 25.06
N GLU A 95 22.41 18.59 26.09
CA GLU A 95 21.95 18.40 27.49
C GLU A 95 21.19 19.63 27.98
N TRP A 96 20.78 20.50 27.06
CA TRP A 96 20.17 21.80 27.33
C TRP A 96 18.66 21.67 27.46
N ASP A 97 18.06 22.70 28.04
CA ASP A 97 16.62 22.95 28.03
C ASP A 97 16.35 23.82 26.82
N ASP A 98 16.37 23.21 25.62
CA ASP A 98 16.40 23.91 24.34
C ASP A 98 15.16 24.82 24.21
N ASN A 99 13.99 24.38 24.69
CA ASN A 99 12.76 25.15 24.62
C ASN A 99 12.48 26.03 25.86
N CYS A 100 13.41 26.09 26.82
CA CYS A 100 13.30 26.87 28.05
C CYS A 100 12.03 26.60 28.89
N ASP A 101 11.45 25.40 28.85
CA ASP A 101 10.26 25.03 29.63
C ASP A 101 10.58 24.52 31.05
N GLY A 102 11.88 24.38 31.35
CA GLY A 102 12.42 23.88 32.61
C GLY A 102 12.79 22.38 32.58
N TYR A 103 12.66 21.70 31.44
CA TYR A 103 12.88 20.26 31.31
C TYR A 103 13.68 19.88 30.05
N ALA A 104 15.01 19.89 30.20
CA ALA A 104 15.93 19.34 29.22
C ALA A 104 15.56 17.92 28.74
N ASN A 105 15.47 17.76 27.42
CA ASN A 105 15.24 16.51 26.70
C ASN A 105 13.93 15.79 27.03
N VAL A 106 12.88 16.54 27.41
CA VAL A 106 11.60 15.96 27.83
C VAL A 106 10.42 16.72 27.26
N ILE A 107 9.61 16.04 26.45
CA ILE A 107 8.29 16.55 26.07
C ILE A 107 7.30 16.33 27.22
N LEU A 108 6.70 17.41 27.70
CA LEU A 108 5.69 17.36 28.76
C LEU A 108 4.32 16.91 28.22
N PRO A 109 3.51 16.19 29.01
CA PRO A 109 2.14 15.87 28.60
C PRO A 109 1.32 17.15 28.44
N ASN A 110 0.77 17.37 27.25
CA ASN A 110 -0.02 18.56 26.86
C ASN A 110 0.79 19.86 26.69
N SER A 111 2.09 19.80 26.39
CA SER A 111 2.79 20.94 25.79
C SER A 111 2.31 21.16 24.35
N GLU A 112 2.33 22.42 23.89
CA GLU A 112 2.21 22.73 22.45
C GLU A 112 3.45 22.26 21.66
N ASP A 113 4.53 21.93 22.39
CA ASP A 113 5.70 21.28 21.85
C ASP A 113 5.41 19.79 21.62
N GLU A 114 5.23 19.41 20.36
CA GLU A 114 4.90 18.04 19.95
C GLU A 114 6.12 17.27 19.43
N ARG A 115 7.33 17.86 19.43
CA ARG A 115 8.45 17.32 18.66
C ARG A 115 9.74 17.26 19.45
N LEU A 116 10.20 16.03 19.70
CA LEU A 116 11.56 15.74 20.17
C LEU A 116 12.44 15.40 18.96
N ASP A 117 13.47 16.19 18.70
CA ASP A 117 14.41 15.98 17.60
C ASP A 117 15.54 15.01 17.99
N HIS A 118 16.01 14.23 17.01
CA HIS A 118 17.09 13.24 17.17
C HIS A 118 16.83 12.15 18.23
N CYS A 119 15.57 11.88 18.58
CA CYS A 119 15.21 10.80 19.49
C CYS A 119 15.30 9.41 18.85
N THR A 120 15.43 8.40 19.71
CA THR A 120 15.43 6.98 19.32
C THR A 120 14.08 6.36 19.72
N PRO A 121 13.45 5.52 18.88
CA PRO A 121 12.28 4.78 19.30
C PRO A 121 12.68 3.75 20.37
N TYR A 122 12.08 3.85 21.54
CA TYR A 122 12.11 2.81 22.58
C TYR A 122 10.74 2.13 22.62
N TYR A 123 10.75 0.81 22.62
CA TYR A 123 9.57 -0.04 22.68
C TYR A 123 9.27 -0.42 24.13
N GLN A 124 7.98 -0.57 24.42
CA GLN A 124 7.51 -1.05 25.72
C GLN A 124 7.99 -2.49 25.94
N ASP A 125 8.61 -2.73 27.08
CA ASP A 125 9.29 -3.97 27.47
C ASP A 125 9.05 -4.15 28.99
N VAL A 126 7.92 -4.75 29.32
CA VAL A 126 7.39 -4.87 30.69
C VAL A 126 8.02 -6.04 31.44
N ASP A 127 8.38 -7.11 30.73
CA ASP A 127 9.02 -8.29 31.31
C ASP A 127 10.56 -8.23 31.35
N ALA A 128 11.16 -7.23 30.69
CA ALA A 128 12.58 -6.92 30.66
C ALA A 128 13.44 -8.00 29.97
N ASP A 129 12.93 -8.63 28.92
CA ASP A 129 13.70 -9.57 28.08
C ASP A 129 14.57 -8.86 27.02
N GLY A 130 14.32 -7.57 26.80
CA GLY A 130 15.08 -6.70 25.90
C GLY A 130 14.50 -6.60 24.48
N LEU A 131 13.41 -7.31 24.20
CA LEU A 131 12.52 -7.09 23.07
C LEU A 131 11.32 -6.29 23.55
N GLY A 132 10.76 -5.44 22.69
CA GLY A 132 9.55 -4.70 23.02
C GLY A 132 8.40 -4.94 22.06
N VAL A 133 7.21 -4.50 22.47
CA VAL A 133 5.98 -4.65 21.71
C VAL A 133 5.98 -3.74 20.47
N TYR A 134 5.78 -4.32 19.28
CA TYR A 134 5.88 -3.63 17.98
C TYR A 134 5.08 -2.31 17.87
N ASP A 135 3.85 -2.28 18.36
CA ASP A 135 2.94 -1.13 18.22
C ASP A 135 2.93 -0.20 19.45
N SER A 136 3.81 -0.44 20.43
CA SER A 136 3.94 0.39 21.62
C SER A 136 5.36 0.95 21.71
N SER A 137 5.60 2.04 20.99
CA SER A 137 6.88 2.76 21.01
C SER A 137 6.72 4.23 21.37
N GLN A 138 7.71 4.80 22.05
CA GLN A 138 7.84 6.24 22.29
C GLN A 138 9.20 6.72 21.77
N CYS A 139 9.23 7.91 21.17
CA CYS A 139 10.49 8.55 20.78
C CYS A 139 11.09 9.23 22.01
N LEU A 140 12.25 8.74 22.47
CA LEU A 140 12.89 9.18 23.70
C LEU A 140 14.41 9.36 23.49
N CYS A 141 15.05 10.20 24.28
CA CYS A 141 16.52 10.32 24.27
C CYS A 141 17.21 9.15 25.01
N GLN A 142 16.51 8.52 25.93
CA GLN A 142 16.96 7.35 26.69
C GLN A 142 15.75 6.55 27.18
N ALA A 143 15.98 5.28 27.55
CA ALA A 143 14.97 4.42 28.12
C ALA A 143 14.25 5.09 29.31
N LYS A 144 12.92 5.07 29.32
CA LYS A 144 12.11 5.72 30.37
C LYS A 144 10.85 4.92 30.67
N GLY A 145 10.61 4.69 31.96
CA GLY A 145 9.44 3.93 32.40
C GLY A 145 9.49 2.49 31.90
N GLN A 146 8.45 2.06 31.19
CA GLN A 146 8.35 0.73 30.58
C GLN A 146 8.91 0.69 29.16
N TYR A 147 9.35 1.82 28.59
CA TYR A 147 9.93 1.87 27.25
C TYR A 147 11.45 1.70 27.36
N THR A 148 11.90 0.45 27.40
CA THR A 148 13.30 0.06 27.64
C THR A 148 13.96 -0.65 26.47
N ALA A 149 13.20 -1.33 25.61
CA ALA A 149 13.74 -2.09 24.49
C ALA A 149 14.05 -1.21 23.27
N LEU A 150 15.16 -1.51 22.59
CA LEU A 150 15.54 -0.88 21.32
C LEU A 150 15.15 -1.72 20.12
N GLU A 151 14.90 -3.01 20.34
CA GLU A 151 14.49 -3.94 19.31
C GLU A 151 13.03 -4.32 19.56
N PRO A 152 12.14 -4.20 18.56
CA PRO A 152 10.81 -4.76 18.67
C PRO A 152 10.87 -6.27 18.45
N GLY A 153 9.89 -7.02 18.97
CA GLY A 153 9.90 -8.48 18.80
C GLY A 153 9.19 -9.26 19.88
N ASP A 154 8.68 -8.60 20.91
CA ASP A 154 7.99 -9.25 22.01
C ASP A 154 6.52 -9.49 21.65
N CYS A 155 6.08 -10.75 21.82
CA CYS A 155 4.72 -11.17 21.55
C CYS A 155 3.90 -11.44 22.83
N ASP A 156 4.52 -11.44 24.01
CA ASP A 156 3.87 -11.48 25.31
C ASP A 156 4.69 -10.70 26.35
N ASP A 157 4.40 -9.40 26.45
CA ASP A 157 5.09 -8.40 27.31
C ASP A 157 5.04 -8.71 28.83
N ASP A 158 4.37 -9.79 29.23
CA ASP A 158 4.32 -10.29 30.60
C ASP A 158 5.20 -11.57 30.81
N ASP A 159 5.77 -12.18 29.76
CA ASP A 159 6.55 -13.43 29.82
C ASP A 159 7.90 -13.35 29.06
N PRO A 160 9.04 -13.23 29.78
CA PRO A 160 10.36 -12.96 29.19
C PRO A 160 10.97 -14.17 28.46
N ALA A 161 10.21 -15.27 28.33
CA ALA A 161 10.56 -16.42 27.53
C ALA A 161 9.97 -16.38 26.11
N VAL A 162 9.17 -15.36 25.76
CA VAL A 162 8.29 -15.34 24.59
C VAL A 162 8.62 -14.16 23.65
N GLY A 163 9.79 -14.25 22.99
CA GLY A 163 10.25 -13.25 22.01
C GLY A 163 10.55 -13.82 20.61
N SER A 164 10.70 -12.93 19.62
CA SER A 164 10.98 -13.28 18.21
C SER A 164 12.27 -14.09 17.98
N ASN A 165 13.20 -14.09 18.94
CA ASN A 165 14.47 -14.83 18.89
C ASN A 165 14.35 -16.29 19.37
N MET A 166 13.20 -16.68 19.90
CA MET A 166 12.86 -18.08 20.21
C MET A 166 11.85 -18.57 19.18
N ASN A 167 11.83 -19.88 18.91
CA ASN A 167 10.79 -20.53 18.09
C ASN A 167 9.40 -20.47 18.77
N GLY A 168 8.94 -19.29 19.18
CA GLY A 168 8.17 -19.09 20.41
C GLY A 168 7.00 -18.12 20.34
N CYS A 169 6.81 -17.32 19.28
CA CYS A 169 5.52 -16.63 19.06
C CYS A 169 4.43 -17.58 18.52
N TYR A 170 4.41 -18.81 19.01
CA TYR A 170 3.39 -19.83 18.75
C TYR A 170 2.69 -20.17 20.07
N THR A 171 1.93 -19.23 20.62
CA THR A 171 1.00 -19.59 21.69
C THR A 171 -0.20 -20.31 21.05
N LEU A 172 -0.46 -21.53 21.54
CA LEU A 172 -1.54 -22.42 21.06
C LEU A 172 -2.97 -21.89 21.36
N ASP A 173 -3.09 -20.67 21.86
CA ASP A 173 -4.31 -20.06 22.36
C ASP A 173 -4.63 -18.72 21.65
N ASN A 174 -4.66 -18.74 20.31
CA ASN A 174 -5.72 -18.10 19.52
C ASN A 174 -6.07 -16.60 19.81
N THR A 175 -5.11 -15.69 19.69
CA THR A 175 -5.36 -14.27 19.32
C THR A 175 -4.64 -13.93 18.02
N LEU A 176 -5.41 -14.03 16.93
CA LEU A 176 -5.00 -13.90 15.53
C LEU A 176 -4.31 -12.56 15.24
N TRP A 177 -3.04 -12.59 14.86
CA TRP A 177 -2.39 -11.48 14.17
C TRP A 177 -2.93 -11.43 12.74
N THR A 178 -3.91 -10.56 12.51
CA THR A 178 -4.38 -10.23 11.16
C THR A 178 -3.54 -9.09 10.62
N ALA A 179 -2.76 -9.32 9.56
CA ALA A 179 -2.36 -8.22 8.69
C ALA A 179 -3.65 -7.64 8.10
N ARG A 180 -4.04 -6.44 8.56
CA ARG A 180 -5.27 -5.79 8.12
C ARG A 180 -4.93 -4.83 6.99
N TRP A 181 -5.30 -5.22 5.77
CA TRP A 181 -5.28 -4.33 4.62
C TRP A 181 -6.48 -3.37 4.69
N ASP A 182 -6.27 -2.22 5.30
CA ASP A 182 -7.22 -1.12 5.28
C ASP A 182 -7.02 -0.34 3.98
N GLY A 183 -7.82 -0.65 2.96
CA GLY A 183 -7.73 -0.07 1.62
C GLY A 183 -7.39 1.44 1.59
N PHE A 184 -6.66 1.85 0.57
CA PHE A 184 -5.95 3.12 0.59
C PHE A 184 -6.86 4.33 0.31
N GLN A 185 -6.65 5.43 1.04
CA GLN A 185 -7.17 6.74 0.68
C GLN A 185 -6.23 7.38 -0.36
N GLU A 186 -6.44 7.12 -1.65
CA GLU A 186 -5.84 7.97 -2.68
C GLU A 186 -6.55 9.32 -2.59
N GLY A 187 -5.81 10.37 -2.18
CA GLY A 187 -6.34 11.64 -1.67
C GLY A 187 -7.12 12.54 -2.64
N GLN A 188 -7.99 12.00 -3.49
CA GLN A 188 -8.82 12.75 -4.45
C GLN A 188 -10.21 12.11 -4.72
N GLY A 189 -10.82 11.40 -3.76
CA GLY A 189 -12.24 10.99 -3.88
C GLY A 189 -12.53 9.93 -4.94
N LEU A 190 -11.61 9.00 -5.17
CA LEU A 190 -11.81 7.82 -6.02
C LEU A 190 -12.52 6.74 -5.17
N MET A 191 -13.85 6.62 -5.32
CA MET A 191 -14.73 5.98 -4.32
C MET A 191 -15.08 4.50 -4.58
N PHE A 192 -14.39 3.76 -5.46
CA PHE A 192 -14.82 2.40 -5.81
C PHE A 192 -13.71 1.37 -6.01
N ASN A 193 -12.55 1.52 -5.37
CA ASN A 193 -11.55 0.48 -5.48
C ASN A 193 -11.99 -0.74 -4.65
N ASN A 194 -11.92 -1.93 -5.25
CA ASN A 194 -12.20 -3.20 -4.59
C ASN A 194 -10.85 -3.81 -4.17
N GLU A 195 -10.04 -3.08 -3.40
CA GLU A 195 -8.78 -3.63 -2.90
C GLU A 195 -9.05 -4.83 -2.00
N GLY A 196 -8.22 -5.87 -2.11
CA GLY A 196 -8.39 -7.08 -1.31
C GLY A 196 -9.55 -7.95 -1.76
N ALA A 197 -10.06 -7.75 -2.98
CA ALA A 197 -11.07 -8.63 -3.57
C ALA A 197 -10.56 -10.07 -3.66
N GLU A 198 -9.28 -10.24 -3.97
CA GLU A 198 -8.59 -11.51 -4.03
C GLU A 198 -7.17 -11.35 -3.50
N VAL A 199 -6.64 -12.39 -2.85
CA VAL A 199 -5.30 -12.39 -2.26
C VAL A 199 -4.59 -13.72 -2.48
N ALA A 200 -3.27 -13.67 -2.61
CA ALA A 200 -2.41 -14.85 -2.62
C ALA A 200 -1.12 -14.57 -1.82
N VAL A 201 -0.53 -15.62 -1.26
CA VAL A 201 0.72 -15.54 -0.48
C VAL A 201 1.68 -16.58 -1.01
N ALA A 202 2.87 -16.14 -1.39
CA ALA A 202 3.96 -16.96 -1.90
C ALA A 202 5.23 -16.12 -2.01
N ASP A 203 6.38 -16.78 -2.09
CA ASP A 203 7.64 -16.10 -2.43
C ASP A 203 7.60 -15.71 -3.92
N LEU A 204 7.41 -14.43 -4.19
CA LEU A 204 7.31 -13.82 -5.52
C LEU A 204 8.62 -13.13 -5.91
N THR A 205 9.48 -12.82 -4.94
CA THR A 205 10.80 -12.21 -5.19
C THR A 205 11.92 -13.23 -5.33
N GLY A 206 11.69 -14.48 -4.92
CA GLY A 206 12.67 -15.56 -4.92
C GLY A 206 13.70 -15.46 -3.79
N ASP A 207 13.41 -14.70 -2.73
CA ASP A 207 14.31 -14.49 -1.61
C ASP A 207 14.11 -15.50 -0.46
N GLY A 208 13.14 -16.40 -0.60
CA GLY A 208 12.76 -17.41 0.38
C GLY A 208 11.77 -16.91 1.43
N VAL A 209 11.31 -15.66 1.35
CA VAL A 209 10.34 -15.05 2.25
C VAL A 209 9.00 -14.91 1.52
N PRO A 210 7.87 -15.36 2.10
CA PRO A 210 6.57 -15.17 1.46
C PRO A 210 6.18 -13.69 1.36
N ASP A 211 5.76 -13.30 0.17
CA ASP A 211 5.20 -12.00 -0.17
C ASP A 211 3.67 -12.05 -0.19
N LEU A 212 3.01 -10.89 -0.09
CA LEU A 212 1.56 -10.76 -0.24
C LEU A 212 1.21 -10.18 -1.59
N LEU A 213 0.31 -10.85 -2.30
CA LEU A 213 -0.30 -10.36 -3.51
C LEU A 213 -1.75 -9.97 -3.25
N VAL A 214 -2.15 -8.79 -3.71
CA VAL A 214 -3.49 -8.25 -3.59
C VAL A 214 -4.03 -7.83 -4.95
N GLY A 215 -5.16 -8.42 -5.34
CA GLY A 215 -5.96 -7.98 -6.48
C GLY A 215 -6.85 -6.81 -6.11
N SER A 216 -6.93 -5.82 -7.01
CA SER A 216 -7.82 -4.68 -6.87
C SER A 216 -8.43 -4.28 -8.21
N HIS A 217 -9.46 -5.04 -8.58
CA HIS A 217 -10.08 -5.01 -9.89
C HIS A 217 -10.83 -3.72 -10.25
N ASN A 218 -11.08 -2.81 -9.31
CA ASN A 218 -11.69 -1.51 -9.59
C ASN A 218 -10.74 -0.32 -9.36
N THR A 219 -9.43 -0.57 -9.19
CA THR A 219 -8.44 0.50 -9.01
C THR A 219 -8.48 1.46 -10.19
N GLN A 220 -8.51 2.75 -9.89
CA GLN A 220 -8.46 3.81 -10.89
C GLN A 220 -7.06 4.40 -10.99
N ALA A 221 -6.35 4.16 -12.10
CA ALA A 221 -5.06 4.81 -12.36
C ALA A 221 -5.22 6.26 -12.86
N ALA A 222 -6.41 6.59 -13.40
CA ALA A 222 -6.85 7.95 -13.74
C ALA A 222 -8.36 8.07 -13.50
N LYS A 223 -8.89 9.31 -13.45
CA LYS A 223 -10.32 9.55 -13.28
C LYS A 223 -11.13 8.85 -14.39
N ASP A 224 -12.13 8.07 -13.99
CA ASP A 224 -13.01 7.27 -14.87
C ASP A 224 -12.29 6.14 -15.65
N ASP A 225 -11.06 5.79 -15.23
CA ASP A 225 -10.33 4.63 -15.73
C ASP A 225 -10.49 3.47 -14.75
N TYR A 226 -11.30 2.47 -15.09
CA TYR A 226 -11.37 1.21 -14.35
C TYR A 226 -10.40 0.26 -15.03
N SER A 227 -9.10 0.46 -14.81
CA SER A 227 -8.01 -0.37 -15.35
C SER A 227 -7.63 -1.51 -14.40
N GLY A 228 -8.00 -1.40 -13.11
CA GLY A 228 -7.65 -2.37 -12.09
C GLY A 228 -6.14 -2.37 -11.78
N ALA A 229 -5.78 -3.04 -10.70
CA ALA A 229 -4.38 -3.15 -10.30
C ALA A 229 -4.09 -4.43 -9.52
N LEU A 230 -2.81 -4.79 -9.52
CA LEU A 230 -2.21 -5.76 -8.61
C LEU A 230 -1.20 -5.05 -7.72
N PHE A 231 -1.19 -5.41 -6.45
CA PHE A 231 -0.21 -4.95 -5.48
C PHE A 231 0.57 -6.15 -4.94
N MET A 232 1.89 -6.09 -5.01
CA MET A 232 2.77 -6.98 -4.26
C MET A 232 3.32 -6.20 -3.07
N VAL A 233 3.21 -6.77 -1.88
CA VAL A 233 3.91 -6.32 -0.68
C VAL A 233 4.99 -7.33 -0.40
N THR A 234 6.25 -6.91 -0.50
CA THR A 234 7.37 -7.81 -0.23
C THR A 234 7.44 -8.15 1.25
N GLY A 235 7.73 -9.41 1.57
CA GLY A 235 7.92 -9.87 2.92
C GLY A 235 9.21 -9.34 3.57
N PRO A 236 9.39 -9.58 4.87
CA PRO A 236 8.47 -10.28 5.76
C PRO A 236 7.22 -9.46 6.08
N LEU A 237 6.05 -10.13 6.09
CA LEU A 237 4.74 -9.47 6.31
C LEU A 237 4.39 -9.31 7.79
N MET A 238 5.15 -9.95 8.68
CA MET A 238 4.91 -9.93 10.12
C MET A 238 5.41 -8.60 10.69
N GLY A 239 4.57 -7.94 11.50
CA GLY A 239 4.92 -6.66 12.13
C GLY A 239 4.78 -5.43 11.24
N LEU A 240 4.28 -5.56 10.00
CA LEU A 240 4.13 -4.43 9.07
C LEU A 240 3.04 -3.43 9.45
N GLY A 241 2.11 -3.79 10.35
CA GLY A 241 1.01 -2.90 10.74
C GLY A 241 0.22 -2.38 9.54
N ARG A 242 0.16 -1.06 9.37
CA ARG A 242 -0.44 -0.40 8.18
C ARG A 242 0.64 -0.05 7.16
N VAL A 243 0.52 -0.62 5.97
CA VAL A 243 1.43 -0.33 4.84
C VAL A 243 0.81 0.77 3.97
N ALA A 244 1.60 1.73 3.48
CA ALA A 244 1.16 2.80 2.57
C ALA A 244 1.50 2.49 1.10
N LEU A 245 0.78 3.08 0.12
CA LEU A 245 1.03 2.83 -1.32
C LEU A 245 2.40 3.28 -1.82
N ASN A 246 2.96 4.29 -1.17
CA ASN A 246 4.28 4.84 -1.47
C ASN A 246 5.39 4.17 -0.65
N ASP A 247 5.04 3.14 0.14
CA ASP A 247 6.04 2.35 0.85
C ASP A 247 6.94 1.64 -0.18
N PRO A 248 8.27 1.68 0.02
CA PRO A 248 9.22 1.02 -0.88
C PRO A 248 9.02 -0.50 -1.00
N GLN A 249 8.32 -1.15 -0.06
CA GLN A 249 7.98 -2.57 -0.10
C GLN A 249 6.75 -2.86 -0.98
N VAL A 250 6.02 -1.85 -1.44
CA VAL A 250 4.81 -2.00 -2.25
C VAL A 250 5.12 -1.78 -3.73
N PHE A 251 4.89 -2.82 -4.52
CA PHE A 251 4.97 -2.79 -5.97
C PHE A 251 3.56 -2.80 -6.56
N ARG A 252 3.25 -1.78 -7.36
CA ARG A 252 1.95 -1.63 -8.04
C ARG A 252 2.08 -1.94 -9.52
N LEU A 253 1.22 -2.81 -10.02
CA LEU A 253 1.01 -3.05 -11.44
C LEU A 253 -0.38 -2.58 -11.84
N ASN A 254 -0.45 -1.57 -12.69
CA ASN A 254 -1.72 -1.14 -13.27
C ASN A 254 -2.09 -2.00 -14.47
N GLY A 255 -3.39 -2.23 -14.66
CA GLY A 255 -3.89 -2.72 -15.93
C GLY A 255 -3.75 -1.66 -17.03
N GLU A 256 -3.95 -2.10 -18.26
CA GLU A 256 -3.95 -1.22 -19.43
C GLU A 256 -5.24 -0.38 -19.42
N PRO A 257 -5.15 0.96 -19.55
CA PRO A 257 -6.33 1.82 -19.58
C PRO A 257 -7.03 1.70 -20.93
N VAL A 258 -8.23 1.10 -20.97
CA VAL A 258 -9.01 0.97 -22.21
C VAL A 258 -10.47 1.39 -22.00
N PRO A 259 -11.06 2.17 -22.93
CA PRO A 259 -12.45 2.58 -22.81
C PRO A 259 -13.41 1.38 -22.87
N GLY A 260 -14.25 1.19 -21.85
CA GLY A 260 -15.31 0.17 -21.84
C GLY A 260 -15.22 -0.92 -20.76
N GLU A 261 -14.31 -0.74 -19.79
CA GLU A 261 -14.02 -1.56 -18.59
C GLU A 261 -12.90 -2.62 -18.73
N MET A 262 -11.88 -2.51 -17.85
CA MET A 262 -10.77 -3.46 -17.70
C MET A 262 -10.43 -3.67 -16.23
N LEU A 263 -10.81 -4.80 -15.66
CA LEU A 263 -10.78 -4.95 -14.21
C LEU A 263 -9.61 -5.84 -13.78
N LEU A 264 -8.35 -5.45 -14.05
CA LEU A 264 -7.18 -6.28 -13.67
C LEU A 264 -7.16 -6.62 -12.19
N GLY A 265 -6.91 -7.88 -11.87
CA GLY A 265 -6.87 -8.37 -10.50
C GLY A 265 -8.23 -8.87 -10.02
N VAL A 266 -9.07 -9.36 -10.96
CA VAL A 266 -10.32 -10.05 -10.62
C VAL A 266 -10.04 -11.32 -9.85
N THR A 267 -9.03 -12.07 -10.28
CA THR A 267 -8.52 -13.27 -9.60
C THR A 267 -7.01 -13.19 -9.52
N VAL A 268 -6.44 -13.77 -8.47
CA VAL A 268 -5.01 -13.98 -8.35
C VAL A 268 -4.73 -15.41 -7.92
N ALA A 269 -3.67 -16.00 -8.47
CA ALA A 269 -3.13 -17.26 -8.02
C ALA A 269 -1.61 -17.25 -8.22
N VAL A 270 -0.91 -18.02 -7.39
CA VAL A 270 0.55 -18.13 -7.47
C VAL A 270 0.93 -19.60 -7.45
N VAL A 271 1.76 -20.01 -8.40
CA VAL A 271 2.13 -21.41 -8.60
C VAL A 271 3.33 -21.54 -9.54
N ASP A 272 4.26 -22.42 -9.25
CA ASP A 272 5.28 -22.89 -10.20
C ASP A 272 4.62 -23.80 -11.28
N LEU A 273 4.29 -23.23 -12.43
CA LEU A 273 3.69 -23.90 -13.59
C LEU A 273 4.72 -24.47 -14.55
N ASN A 274 5.96 -23.96 -14.52
CA ASN A 274 6.99 -24.30 -15.50
C ASN A 274 8.04 -25.30 -14.95
N GLY A 275 8.09 -25.49 -13.63
CA GLY A 275 8.97 -26.43 -12.92
C GLY A 275 10.37 -25.91 -12.64
N ASP A 276 10.62 -24.61 -12.73
CA ASP A 276 11.94 -24.00 -12.49
C ASP A 276 12.18 -23.64 -11.02
N GLY A 277 11.17 -23.81 -10.17
CA GLY A 277 11.23 -23.53 -8.74
C GLY A 277 10.91 -22.08 -8.37
N ALA A 278 10.73 -21.18 -9.33
CA ALA A 278 10.12 -19.87 -9.11
C ALA A 278 8.61 -19.99 -9.33
N ASN A 279 7.83 -19.17 -8.62
CA ASN A 279 6.40 -19.17 -8.84
C ASN A 279 6.04 -18.31 -10.07
N GLU A 280 5.03 -18.72 -10.83
CA GLU A 280 4.32 -17.83 -11.73
C GLU A 280 3.13 -17.18 -11.04
N LEU A 281 2.91 -15.92 -11.39
CA LEU A 281 1.70 -15.20 -11.05
C LEU A 281 0.64 -15.44 -12.13
N VAL A 282 -0.53 -15.90 -11.75
CA VAL A 282 -1.72 -15.92 -12.59
C VAL A 282 -2.68 -14.83 -12.14
N THR A 283 -3.14 -14.01 -13.08
CA THR A 283 -4.16 -12.99 -12.82
C THR A 283 -5.16 -12.93 -13.96
N SER A 284 -6.35 -12.41 -13.70
CA SER A 284 -7.35 -12.19 -14.74
C SER A 284 -7.89 -10.77 -14.77
N ALA A 285 -8.42 -10.41 -15.93
CA ALA A 285 -9.13 -9.18 -16.18
C ALA A 285 -10.41 -9.50 -16.98
N TYR A 286 -11.54 -8.97 -16.51
CA TYR A 286 -12.82 -9.11 -17.23
C TYR A 286 -12.67 -8.64 -18.69
N ASN A 287 -13.25 -9.38 -19.64
CA ASN A 287 -13.20 -9.14 -21.08
C ASN A 287 -11.80 -9.13 -21.73
N GLN A 288 -10.74 -9.50 -21.00
CA GLN A 288 -9.37 -9.65 -21.54
C GLN A 288 -8.87 -11.08 -21.39
N GLY A 289 -9.30 -11.79 -20.35
CA GLY A 289 -8.91 -13.17 -20.09
C GLY A 289 -7.88 -13.27 -18.97
N VAL A 290 -6.95 -14.22 -19.11
CA VAL A 290 -6.02 -14.63 -18.06
C VAL A 290 -4.58 -14.40 -18.49
N TRP A 291 -3.77 -13.82 -17.61
CA TRP A 291 -2.34 -13.61 -17.78
C TRP A 291 -1.56 -14.50 -16.83
N VAL A 292 -0.44 -15.00 -17.34
CA VAL A 292 0.59 -15.69 -16.56
C VAL A 292 1.84 -14.84 -16.64
N LEU A 293 2.36 -14.39 -15.50
CA LEU A 293 3.51 -13.53 -15.38
C LEU A 293 4.61 -14.28 -14.63
N ASP A 294 5.84 -14.03 -15.06
CA ASP A 294 7.04 -14.42 -14.35
C ASP A 294 7.19 -13.54 -13.09
N SER A 295 7.03 -14.12 -11.90
CA SER A 295 7.07 -13.34 -10.66
C SER A 295 8.45 -12.71 -10.42
N ALA A 296 9.52 -13.41 -10.77
CA ALA A 296 10.90 -12.95 -10.61
C ALA A 296 11.24 -11.76 -11.52
N ARG A 297 10.52 -11.58 -12.63
CA ARG A 297 10.72 -10.43 -13.54
C ARG A 297 9.73 -9.31 -13.33
N TRP A 298 8.66 -9.51 -12.57
CA TRP A 298 7.60 -8.51 -12.41
C TRP A 298 8.15 -7.17 -11.90
N GLN A 299 9.03 -7.14 -10.89
CA GLN A 299 9.56 -5.87 -10.37
C GLN A 299 10.32 -5.02 -11.41
N GLN A 300 10.95 -5.66 -12.41
CA GLN A 300 11.75 -4.98 -13.43
C GLN A 300 10.95 -4.70 -14.71
N ASP A 301 10.16 -5.69 -15.14
CA ASP A 301 9.52 -5.70 -16.45
C ASP A 301 8.02 -5.32 -16.37
N GLY A 302 7.42 -5.25 -15.18
CA GLY A 302 6.00 -4.94 -15.02
C GLY A 302 5.11 -5.91 -15.80
N LEU A 303 4.25 -5.38 -16.68
CA LEU A 303 3.40 -6.18 -17.56
C LEU A 303 4.21 -6.88 -18.67
N ASP A 304 5.44 -6.48 -18.95
CA ASP A 304 6.29 -7.17 -19.93
C ASP A 304 6.90 -8.48 -19.38
N ALA A 305 6.70 -8.77 -18.10
CA ALA A 305 6.95 -10.08 -17.49
C ALA A 305 5.95 -11.17 -17.93
N ARG A 306 4.93 -10.83 -18.74
CA ARG A 306 3.93 -11.78 -19.26
C ARG A 306 4.59 -12.93 -20.01
N ILE A 307 4.43 -14.14 -19.48
CA ILE A 307 4.75 -15.42 -20.13
C ILE A 307 3.63 -15.75 -21.13
N ALA A 308 2.38 -15.74 -20.66
CA ALA A 308 1.24 -16.14 -21.47
C ALA A 308 0.04 -15.20 -21.31
N TRP A 309 -0.75 -15.06 -22.39
CA TRP A 309 -2.05 -14.41 -22.39
C TRP A 309 -3.09 -15.32 -23.06
N MET A 310 -4.03 -15.78 -22.25
CA MET A 310 -5.15 -16.62 -22.64
C MET A 310 -6.43 -15.80 -22.78
N GLU A 311 -7.11 -15.94 -23.91
CA GLU A 311 -8.35 -15.24 -24.20
C GLU A 311 -9.35 -16.16 -24.94
N THR A 312 -10.57 -15.68 -25.13
CA THR A 312 -11.61 -16.35 -25.94
C THR A 312 -12.14 -15.36 -27.00
N PRO A 313 -11.38 -15.10 -28.08
CA PRO A 313 -11.67 -14.01 -29.01
C PRO A 313 -13.01 -14.14 -29.73
N ALA A 314 -13.52 -15.37 -29.83
CA ALA A 314 -14.77 -15.69 -30.50
C ALA A 314 -16.02 -15.43 -29.63
N ASP A 315 -15.86 -15.04 -28.37
CA ASP A 315 -16.94 -14.86 -27.40
C ASP A 315 -16.80 -13.50 -26.67
N PRO A 316 -17.49 -12.45 -27.14
CA PRO A 316 -17.32 -11.08 -26.63
C PRO A 316 -17.92 -10.86 -25.24
N TYR A 317 -18.66 -11.84 -24.69
CA TYR A 317 -19.23 -11.79 -23.34
C TYR A 317 -18.54 -12.77 -22.39
N SER A 318 -17.49 -13.45 -22.85
CA SER A 318 -16.71 -14.35 -22.01
C SER A 318 -16.05 -13.59 -20.86
N GLU A 319 -16.11 -14.22 -19.70
CA GLU A 319 -15.35 -13.81 -18.53
C GLU A 319 -14.36 -14.93 -18.18
N LEU A 320 -13.57 -15.37 -19.15
CA LEU A 320 -12.49 -16.31 -18.90
C LEU A 320 -11.62 -15.81 -17.75
N GLY A 321 -11.54 -16.61 -16.69
CA GLY A 321 -10.81 -16.26 -15.48
C GLY A 321 -11.64 -15.55 -14.42
N SER A 322 -12.99 -15.56 -14.47
CA SER A 322 -13.80 -15.12 -13.30
C SER A 322 -13.49 -15.96 -12.05
N ASN A 323 -12.98 -17.18 -12.24
CA ASN A 323 -12.42 -18.01 -11.19
C ASN A 323 -11.17 -18.70 -11.73
N VAL A 324 -10.12 -18.72 -10.92
CA VAL A 324 -8.88 -19.42 -11.20
C VAL A 324 -8.60 -20.36 -10.03
N ALA A 325 -8.29 -21.62 -10.33
CA ALA A 325 -7.83 -22.56 -9.33
C ALA A 325 -6.58 -23.27 -9.82
N VAL A 326 -5.61 -23.40 -8.92
CA VAL A 326 -4.43 -24.22 -9.13
C VAL A 326 -4.71 -25.59 -8.51
N THR A 327 -4.43 -26.65 -9.27
CA THR A 327 -4.61 -28.03 -8.80
C THR A 327 -3.26 -28.69 -8.56
N ALA A 328 -3.25 -29.78 -7.80
CA ALA A 328 -2.17 -30.75 -7.89
C ALA A 328 -2.08 -31.31 -9.32
N ASP A 329 -0.92 -31.84 -9.67
CA ASP A 329 -0.63 -32.54 -10.92
C ASP A 329 -1.71 -33.60 -11.25
N LEU A 330 -2.59 -33.27 -12.18
CA LEU A 330 -3.73 -34.07 -12.64
C LEU A 330 -3.33 -35.10 -13.69
N ASP A 331 -2.27 -34.83 -14.46
CA ASP A 331 -1.85 -35.70 -15.56
C ASP A 331 -0.66 -36.60 -15.22
N GLY A 332 -0.02 -36.36 -14.07
CA GLY A 332 1.12 -37.11 -13.54
C GLY A 332 2.48 -36.67 -14.10
N ASN A 333 2.60 -35.47 -14.69
CA ASN A 333 3.84 -34.97 -15.31
C ASN A 333 4.80 -34.29 -14.32
N GLY A 334 4.39 -34.09 -13.07
CA GLY A 334 5.15 -33.45 -12.01
C GLY A 334 4.94 -31.94 -11.87
N LEU A 335 4.10 -31.32 -12.70
CA LEU A 335 3.73 -29.91 -12.68
C LEU A 335 2.24 -29.75 -12.39
N PRO A 336 1.83 -28.67 -11.70
CA PRO A 336 0.42 -28.37 -11.46
C PRO A 336 -0.28 -27.87 -12.73
N GLU A 337 -1.57 -28.18 -12.88
CA GLU A 337 -2.42 -27.55 -13.90
C GLU A 337 -3.18 -26.33 -13.37
N LEU A 338 -3.58 -25.49 -14.32
CA LEU A 338 -4.42 -24.34 -14.09
C LEU A 338 -5.85 -24.62 -14.55
N LEU A 339 -6.82 -24.40 -13.66
CA LEU A 339 -8.24 -24.50 -13.94
C LEU A 339 -8.83 -23.10 -14.08
N LEU A 340 -9.43 -22.82 -15.24
CA LEU A 340 -10.05 -21.53 -15.53
C LEU A 340 -11.56 -21.68 -15.70
N GLY A 341 -12.32 -20.87 -14.98
CA GLY A 341 -13.76 -20.74 -15.18
C GLY A 341 -14.10 -19.63 -16.18
N ASP A 342 -15.10 -19.87 -17.02
CA ASP A 342 -15.72 -18.89 -17.90
C ASP A 342 -17.25 -19.04 -17.76
N PRO A 343 -17.89 -18.35 -16.80
CA PRO A 343 -19.30 -18.57 -16.47
C PRO A 343 -20.26 -18.14 -17.58
N TYR A 344 -19.81 -17.24 -18.47
CA TYR A 344 -20.61 -16.69 -19.57
C TYR A 344 -20.16 -17.19 -20.95
N ASP A 345 -19.47 -18.33 -20.99
CA ASP A 345 -19.21 -19.01 -22.26
C ASP A 345 -20.54 -19.39 -22.94
N ASP A 346 -20.79 -18.77 -24.09
CA ASP A 346 -22.04 -18.88 -24.84
C ASP A 346 -21.92 -19.83 -26.04
N ARG A 347 -20.74 -20.41 -26.27
CA ARG A 347 -20.44 -21.17 -27.51
C ARG A 347 -21.21 -22.49 -27.61
N ALA A 348 -21.64 -23.06 -26.49
CA ALA A 348 -22.55 -24.21 -26.50
C ALA A 348 -24.02 -23.75 -26.66
N TYR A 349 -24.40 -22.74 -25.88
CA TYR A 349 -25.65 -21.99 -25.90
C TYR A 349 -25.53 -20.84 -24.89
N SER A 350 -26.44 -19.86 -24.91
CA SER A 350 -26.32 -18.69 -24.04
C SER A 350 -26.33 -19.06 -22.55
N GLY A 351 -25.33 -18.56 -21.81
CA GLY A 351 -25.04 -18.81 -20.41
C GLY A 351 -24.66 -20.25 -20.09
N ALA A 352 -24.08 -21.00 -21.05
CA ALA A 352 -23.73 -22.40 -20.81
C ALA A 352 -22.63 -22.55 -19.76
N GLY A 353 -21.68 -21.62 -19.79
CA GLY A 353 -20.46 -21.65 -19.00
C GLY A 353 -19.50 -22.76 -19.43
N ALA A 354 -18.22 -22.58 -19.14
CA ALA A 354 -17.19 -23.56 -19.38
C ALA A 354 -16.13 -23.55 -18.28
N ALA A 355 -15.45 -24.69 -18.16
CA ALA A 355 -14.22 -24.83 -17.41
C ALA A 355 -13.11 -25.35 -18.34
N TYR A 356 -11.92 -24.79 -18.17
CA TYR A 356 -10.72 -25.11 -18.95
C TYR A 356 -9.66 -25.69 -18.04
N ILE A 357 -8.98 -26.74 -18.50
CA ILE A 357 -7.75 -27.25 -17.90
C ILE A 357 -6.60 -26.83 -18.82
N VAL A 358 -5.68 -26.03 -18.29
CA VAL A 358 -4.49 -25.55 -18.97
C VAL A 358 -3.29 -26.29 -18.39
N GLU A 359 -2.62 -27.05 -19.25
CA GLU A 359 -1.38 -27.75 -18.98
C GLU A 359 -0.23 -26.85 -19.51
N ASN A 360 0.74 -26.48 -18.66
CA ASN A 360 1.95 -25.70 -19.02
C ASN A 360 1.73 -24.65 -20.14
N PRO A 361 1.16 -23.48 -19.82
CA PRO A 361 0.74 -22.50 -20.83
C PRO A 361 1.92 -22.06 -21.71
N PRO A 362 1.86 -22.25 -23.05
CA PRO A 362 2.96 -21.85 -23.92
C PRO A 362 3.15 -20.33 -23.90
N ALA A 363 4.39 -19.87 -24.10
CA ALA A 363 4.66 -18.45 -24.12
C ALA A 363 3.93 -17.74 -25.29
N GLY A 364 3.35 -16.57 -25.01
CA GLY A 364 2.68 -15.71 -25.97
C GLY A 364 1.16 -15.59 -25.77
N ARG A 365 0.50 -14.95 -26.74
CA ARG A 365 -0.95 -14.69 -26.73
C ARG A 365 -1.68 -15.71 -27.59
N TYR A 366 -2.73 -16.34 -27.06
CA TYR A 366 -3.50 -17.35 -27.78
C TYR A 366 -4.94 -17.51 -27.27
N ASP A 367 -5.78 -18.07 -28.13
CA ASP A 367 -7.11 -18.55 -27.75
C ASP A 367 -6.99 -19.78 -26.85
N VAL A 368 -7.54 -19.72 -25.65
CA VAL A 368 -7.49 -20.80 -24.64
C VAL A 368 -7.95 -22.14 -25.20
N ASN A 369 -8.87 -22.16 -26.17
CA ASN A 369 -9.37 -23.39 -26.79
C ASN A 369 -8.31 -24.15 -27.60
N THR A 370 -7.24 -23.49 -28.01
CA THR A 370 -6.19 -24.10 -28.84
C THR A 370 -5.20 -24.93 -28.04
N VAL A 371 -5.16 -24.75 -26.71
CA VAL A 371 -4.16 -25.38 -25.83
C VAL A 371 -4.77 -26.12 -24.63
N THR A 372 -6.09 -26.21 -24.53
CA THR A 372 -6.77 -26.78 -23.34
C THR A 372 -7.62 -28.01 -23.65
N ARG A 373 -7.97 -28.71 -22.57
CA ARG A 373 -9.15 -29.59 -22.53
C ARG A 373 -10.32 -28.78 -21.98
N ARG A 374 -11.42 -28.74 -22.74
CA ARG A 374 -12.64 -27.99 -22.37
C ARG A 374 -13.71 -28.95 -21.87
N CYS A 375 -14.32 -28.62 -20.74
CA CYS A 375 -15.51 -29.29 -20.25
C CYS A 375 -16.66 -28.26 -20.17
N SER A 376 -17.75 -28.51 -20.90
CA SER A 376 -18.95 -27.68 -20.91
C SER A 376 -20.20 -28.53 -20.77
N ARG A 377 -21.32 -27.90 -20.37
CA ARG A 377 -22.61 -28.59 -20.38
C ARG A 377 -23.03 -28.89 -21.81
N VAL A 378 -23.47 -30.13 -22.04
CA VAL A 378 -24.11 -30.52 -23.31
C VAL A 378 -25.62 -30.47 -23.13
N SER A 379 -26.35 -29.87 -24.07
CA SER A 379 -27.80 -29.95 -24.08
C SER A 379 -28.26 -31.42 -24.12
N PRO A 380 -29.27 -31.83 -23.35
CA PRO A 380 -29.88 -33.14 -23.53
C PRO A 380 -30.36 -33.25 -24.99
N PRO A 381 -30.25 -34.43 -25.64
CA PRO A 381 -30.72 -34.60 -27.00
C PRO A 381 -32.20 -34.17 -27.07
N PRO A 382 -32.65 -33.54 -28.17
CA PRO A 382 -34.03 -33.11 -28.30
C PRO A 382 -34.93 -34.31 -28.03
N ILE A 383 -35.88 -34.15 -27.10
CA ILE A 383 -36.88 -35.18 -26.81
C ILE A 383 -37.70 -35.36 -28.08
N THR A 384 -37.35 -36.36 -28.88
CA THR A 384 -38.21 -36.80 -29.97
C THR A 384 -39.50 -37.29 -29.31
N ARG A 385 -40.63 -36.71 -29.71
CA ARG A 385 -41.96 -37.07 -29.20
C ARG A 385 -42.13 -38.59 -29.24
N ALA A 386 -42.06 -39.25 -28.09
CA ALA A 386 -42.61 -40.58 -27.94
C ALA A 386 -44.15 -40.48 -28.07
N PRO A 387 -44.82 -41.41 -28.78
CA PRO A 387 -46.27 -41.43 -28.88
C PRO A 387 -46.90 -41.64 -27.49
N ALA A 388 -48.10 -41.10 -27.31
CA ALA A 388 -48.77 -40.87 -26.03
C ALA A 388 -48.88 -42.12 -25.10
N TRP A 389 -48.39 -41.90 -23.87
CA TRP A 389 -48.62 -42.49 -22.53
C TRP A 389 -49.92 -43.32 -22.29
N PRO A 390 -50.02 -44.20 -21.25
CA PRO A 390 -49.62 -43.85 -19.88
C PRO A 390 -49.08 -44.95 -18.95
N THR A 391 -48.01 -44.60 -18.22
CA THR A 391 -47.94 -44.73 -16.75
C THR A 391 -46.77 -43.89 -16.25
N ARG A 392 -47.02 -43.12 -15.18
CA ARG A 392 -46.10 -42.27 -14.42
C ARG A 392 -44.66 -42.83 -14.37
N ALA A 393 -43.78 -42.32 -15.23
CA ALA A 393 -42.34 -42.49 -15.07
C ALA A 393 -41.76 -41.08 -14.87
N THR A 394 -41.18 -40.87 -13.70
CA THR A 394 -40.41 -39.68 -13.36
C THR A 394 -39.26 -39.59 -14.37
N GLN A 395 -39.32 -38.67 -15.34
CA GLN A 395 -38.19 -38.40 -16.21
C GLN A 395 -37.21 -37.53 -15.42
N THR A 396 -36.16 -38.15 -14.88
CA THR A 396 -34.94 -37.44 -14.47
C THR A 396 -34.18 -37.07 -15.72
N ALA A 397 -34.12 -35.76 -16.04
CA ALA A 397 -33.18 -35.25 -17.02
C ALA A 397 -31.78 -35.26 -16.39
N THR A 398 -30.93 -36.21 -16.78
CA THR A 398 -29.52 -36.23 -16.43
C THR A 398 -28.78 -35.22 -17.30
N ALA A 399 -28.28 -34.14 -16.71
CA ALA A 399 -27.27 -33.31 -17.37
C ALA A 399 -25.94 -34.07 -17.38
N SER A 400 -25.37 -34.29 -18.56
CA SER A 400 -24.05 -34.89 -18.75
C SER A 400 -23.05 -33.83 -19.20
N ALA A 401 -21.89 -33.76 -18.55
CA ALA A 401 -20.74 -32.99 -19.02
C ALA A 401 -19.91 -33.87 -19.97
N THR A 402 -19.42 -33.31 -21.07
CA THR A 402 -18.56 -34.02 -22.03
C THR A 402 -17.29 -33.22 -22.23
N CYS A 403 -16.12 -33.79 -21.91
CA CYS A 403 -14.84 -33.14 -22.17
C CYS A 403 -14.34 -33.49 -23.59
N TRP A 404 -13.89 -32.49 -24.35
CA TRP A 404 -13.34 -32.66 -25.69
C TRP A 404 -11.82 -32.46 -25.69
N SER A 405 -11.08 -33.33 -26.37
CA SER A 405 -9.62 -33.20 -26.55
C SER A 405 -9.28 -32.61 -27.92
N GLY A 406 -8.41 -31.60 -27.96
CA GLY A 406 -7.86 -31.03 -29.20
C GLY A 406 -6.78 -31.87 -29.89
N ARG A 407 -6.29 -32.97 -29.29
CA ARG A 407 -5.24 -33.82 -29.87
C ARG A 407 -5.77 -35.11 -30.50
N ARG A 408 -5.24 -35.44 -31.68
CA ARG A 408 -5.45 -36.70 -32.41
C ARG A 408 -4.73 -37.87 -31.71
N THR A 409 -5.24 -38.37 -30.60
CA THR A 409 -5.00 -39.76 -30.13
C THR A 409 -5.89 -40.04 -28.92
N PRO A 410 -6.78 -41.05 -28.98
CA PRO A 410 -7.64 -41.37 -27.86
C PRO A 410 -6.93 -42.37 -26.93
N THR A 411 -6.60 -41.95 -25.71
CA THR A 411 -6.60 -42.86 -24.56
C THR A 411 -7.72 -42.42 -23.62
N PRO A 412 -8.73 -43.27 -23.36
CA PRO A 412 -9.85 -42.89 -22.52
C PRO A 412 -9.43 -42.95 -21.04
N TRP A 413 -9.42 -41.81 -20.37
CA TRP A 413 -9.33 -41.75 -18.92
C TRP A 413 -10.75 -41.76 -18.33
N ALA A 414 -10.99 -42.71 -17.43
CA ALA A 414 -12.27 -42.97 -16.79
C ALA A 414 -12.51 -42.02 -15.60
N LEU A 415 -12.70 -40.73 -15.87
CA LEU A 415 -13.13 -39.75 -14.86
C LEU A 415 -14.23 -38.84 -15.44
N CYS A 416 -15.33 -39.46 -15.87
CA CYS A 416 -16.61 -38.78 -16.11
C CYS A 416 -17.76 -39.81 -16.06
N THR A 417 -18.06 -40.32 -14.87
CA THR A 417 -19.36 -40.95 -14.60
C THR A 417 -19.95 -40.33 -13.35
N SER A 418 -20.93 -39.44 -13.51
CA SER A 418 -21.78 -39.00 -12.41
C SER A 418 -22.78 -40.10 -12.08
N SER A 419 -22.49 -40.89 -11.04
CA SER A 419 -23.54 -41.58 -10.28
C SER A 419 -23.84 -40.77 -9.02
N MET A 420 -24.54 -39.64 -9.15
CA MET A 420 -25.22 -39.04 -8.01
C MET A 420 -26.62 -39.63 -7.91
N GLY A 421 -26.70 -40.84 -7.35
CA GLY A 421 -27.93 -41.32 -6.74
C GLY A 421 -28.08 -40.64 -5.38
N ARG A 422 -29.10 -39.79 -5.21
CA ARG A 422 -29.64 -39.47 -3.89
C ARG A 422 -31.11 -39.88 -3.83
N SER A 423 -31.33 -40.91 -3.03
CA SER A 423 -32.59 -41.35 -2.45
C SER A 423 -33.30 -40.19 -1.75
N TRP A 424 -34.61 -40.08 -1.94
CA TRP A 424 -35.51 -39.40 -1.01
C TRP A 424 -36.53 -40.44 -0.54
N ALA A 425 -36.43 -40.85 0.72
CA ALA A 425 -37.54 -41.47 1.45
C ALA A 425 -38.18 -40.38 2.30
N THR A 426 -39.51 -40.33 2.25
CA THR A 426 -40.43 -39.49 3.04
C THR A 426 -40.23 -39.61 4.54
#